data_AF-A0A7J8DV59-F1
#
_entry.id   AF-A0A7J8DV59-F1
#
_cell.length_a   1.000
_cell.length_b   1.000
_cell.length_c   1.000
_cell.angle_alpha   90.00
_cell.angle_beta   90.00
_cell.angle_gamma   90.00
#
_symmetry.space_group_name_H-M   'P 1'
#
loop_
_entity.id
_entity.type
_entity.pdbx_description
1 polymer ?
#
loop_
_entity_poly.entity_id
_entity_poly.type
_entity_poly.pdbx_seq_one_letter_code
_entity_poly.pdbx_strand_id
1 'polypeptide(L)'
;MMTGLGPLLLVFMMGLDLTLPTMAQNNHRYKHFLTQHHDARPRGRDKKYCESMMVERGLTTPCKDRNTFIHGSKKRIKAVCEDTNGTPYNGAFRKSKSPFQVTICSHTGGSPRPPCYYKATSGSRDIVIACENGLPVHFDESFYRP
;
A
#
# COMPACT_ATOMS: atom_id res chain seq x y z
N MET A 1 22.32 45.93 -46.21
CA MET A 1 22.40 44.63 -46.90
C MET A 1 22.67 43.54 -45.87
N MET A 2 22.13 42.36 -46.13
CA MET A 2 21.83 41.26 -45.21
C MET A 2 23.01 40.26 -45.04
N THR A 3 22.92 39.44 -43.98
CA THR A 3 23.56 38.12 -43.72
C THR A 3 25.07 38.11 -43.42
N GLY A 4 25.62 37.37 -42.45
CA GLY A 4 25.14 36.28 -41.59
C GLY A 4 26.20 35.15 -41.54
N LEU A 5 26.40 34.49 -40.39
CA LEU A 5 26.77 33.06 -40.17
C LEU A 5 27.37 32.85 -38.75
N GLY A 6 26.75 31.96 -37.95
CA GLY A 6 27.23 31.46 -36.64
C GLY A 6 28.35 30.41 -36.78
N PRO A 7 28.61 29.47 -35.83
CA PRO A 7 27.84 29.07 -34.63
C PRO A 7 28.71 28.80 -33.36
N LEU A 8 28.11 28.19 -32.32
CA LEU A 8 28.74 27.44 -31.20
C LEU A 8 29.36 28.23 -30.02
N LEU A 9 28.68 28.25 -28.86
CA LEU A 9 29.02 27.42 -27.69
C LEU A 9 28.16 27.76 -26.45
N LEU A 10 27.49 26.71 -25.96
CA LEU A 10 27.16 26.42 -24.56
C LEU A 10 25.99 27.19 -23.91
N VAL A 11 24.79 26.68 -24.22
CA VAL A 11 23.84 26.13 -23.23
C VAL A 11 24.07 26.65 -21.80
N PHE A 12 23.40 27.74 -21.46
CA PHE A 12 23.21 28.11 -20.06
C PHE A 12 22.37 27.01 -19.42
N MET A 13 23.04 26.16 -18.63
CA MET A 13 22.47 25.02 -17.93
C MET A 13 21.18 25.43 -17.21
N MET A 14 20.03 24.96 -17.71
CA MET A 14 18.83 24.85 -16.90
C MET A 14 19.09 23.79 -15.82
N GLY A 15 19.76 24.20 -14.75
CA GLY A 15 19.78 23.49 -13.47
C GLY A 15 18.44 23.68 -12.78
N LEU A 16 17.36 23.19 -13.39
CA LEU A 16 16.11 22.97 -12.67
C LEU A 16 16.25 21.60 -12.02
N ASP A 17 16.88 21.57 -10.85
CA ASP A 17 16.90 20.41 -9.98
C ASP A 17 15.45 20.04 -9.61
N LEU A 18 14.89 19.10 -10.39
CA LEU A 18 13.60 18.45 -10.17
C LEU A 18 13.68 17.56 -8.92
N THR A 19 13.79 18.15 -7.73
CA THR A 19 13.74 17.42 -6.46
C THR A 19 12.32 17.22 -5.93
N LEU A 20 11.30 17.63 -6.70
CA LEU A 20 9.89 17.46 -6.34
C LEU A 20 9.22 16.07 -6.56
N PRO A 21 9.77 15.07 -7.31
CA PRO A 21 9.00 13.86 -7.61
C PRO A 21 8.89 12.89 -6.43
N THR A 22 9.89 12.82 -5.55
CA THR A 22 9.97 11.77 -4.51
C THR A 22 8.87 11.92 -3.45
N MET A 23 8.66 13.13 -2.91
CA MET A 23 7.63 13.35 -1.89
C MET A 23 6.20 13.14 -2.42
N ALA A 24 5.92 13.59 -3.64
CA ALA A 24 4.60 13.40 -4.27
C ALA A 24 4.30 11.91 -4.53
N GLN A 25 5.29 11.16 -5.04
CA GLN A 25 5.17 9.72 -5.31
C GLN A 25 4.96 8.92 -4.02
N ASN A 26 5.68 9.24 -2.94
CA ASN A 26 5.51 8.59 -1.64
C ASN A 26 4.09 8.77 -1.09
N ASN A 27 3.54 9.97 -1.22
CA ASN A 27 2.17 10.25 -0.78
C ASN A 27 1.14 9.44 -1.57
N HIS A 28 1.33 9.27 -2.88
CA HIS A 28 0.47 8.43 -3.70
C HIS A 28 0.50 6.96 -3.26
N ARG A 29 1.69 6.38 -3.06
CA ARG A 29 1.84 4.98 -2.64
C ARG A 29 1.29 4.73 -1.23
N TYR A 30 1.50 5.65 -0.31
CA TYR A 30 0.91 5.58 1.03
C TYR A 30 -0.62 5.65 0.98
N LYS A 31 -1.19 6.57 0.20
CA LYS A 31 -2.65 6.64 -0.01
C LYS A 31 -3.18 5.33 -0.60
N HIS A 32 -2.49 4.79 -1.60
CA HIS A 32 -2.85 3.51 -2.21
C HIS A 32 -2.80 2.36 -1.18
N PHE A 33 -1.74 2.29 -0.36
CA PHE A 33 -1.64 1.34 0.74
C PHE A 33 -2.84 1.43 1.69
N LEU A 34 -3.25 2.65 2.09
CA LEU A 34 -4.42 2.83 2.95
C LEU A 34 -5.72 2.42 2.26
N THR A 35 -5.89 2.76 0.98
CA THR A 35 -7.06 2.34 0.20
C THR A 35 -7.18 0.82 0.18
N GLN A 36 -6.07 0.11 -0.04
CA GLN A 36 -6.08 -1.35 -0.10
C GLN A 36 -6.15 -2.01 1.27
N HIS A 37 -5.46 -1.48 2.28
CA HIS A 37 -5.15 -2.23 3.50
C HIS A 37 -5.61 -1.57 4.80
N HIS A 38 -6.31 -0.43 4.79
CA HIS A 38 -6.75 0.22 6.03
C HIS A 38 -8.27 0.36 6.12
N ASP A 39 -8.82 -0.09 7.23
CA ASP A 39 -10.19 0.21 7.65
C ASP A 39 -10.23 0.39 9.16
N ALA A 40 -10.37 1.63 9.63
CA ALA A 40 -10.15 1.98 11.02
C ALA A 40 -11.13 1.30 12.00
N ARG A 41 -12.41 1.17 11.60
CA ARG A 41 -13.52 0.75 12.47
C ARG A 41 -14.46 -0.17 11.70
N PRO A 42 -14.07 -1.43 11.46
CA PRO A 42 -14.86 -2.37 10.68
C PRO A 42 -16.17 -2.72 11.40
N ARG A 43 -17.18 -3.12 10.63
CA ARG A 43 -18.42 -3.74 11.13
C ARG A 43 -18.53 -5.15 10.57
N GLY A 44 -18.95 -6.11 11.41
CA GLY A 44 -19.12 -7.52 11.03
C GLY A 44 -17.82 -8.30 10.90
N ARG A 45 -16.86 -7.82 10.08
CA ARG A 45 -15.60 -8.53 9.75
C ARG A 45 -15.85 -9.97 9.27
N ASP A 46 -16.92 -10.16 8.50
CA ASP A 46 -17.42 -11.42 7.97
C ASP A 46 -17.34 -11.45 6.43
N LYS A 47 -17.94 -12.47 5.81
CA LYS A 47 -18.01 -12.59 4.34
C LYS A 47 -18.59 -11.32 3.68
N LYS A 48 -19.69 -10.78 4.23
CA LYS A 48 -20.36 -9.61 3.67
C LYS A 48 -19.45 -8.39 3.72
N TYR A 49 -18.74 -8.20 4.83
CA TYR A 49 -17.72 -7.17 4.97
C TYR A 49 -16.66 -7.28 3.86
N CYS A 50 -16.10 -8.46 3.63
CA CYS A 50 -15.10 -8.63 2.58
C CYS A 50 -15.66 -8.33 1.18
N GLU A 51 -16.84 -8.85 0.85
CA GLU A 51 -17.46 -8.62 -0.46
C GLU A 51 -17.74 -7.13 -0.70
N SER A 52 -18.27 -6.41 0.31
CA SER A 52 -18.53 -4.97 0.18
C SER A 52 -17.25 -4.14 0.13
N MET A 53 -16.29 -4.42 1.01
CA MET A 53 -15.05 -3.64 1.10
C MET A 53 -14.17 -3.84 -0.12
N MET A 54 -14.07 -5.06 -0.66
CA MET A 54 -13.29 -5.28 -1.88
C MET A 54 -13.86 -4.51 -3.08
N VAL A 55 -15.19 -4.34 -3.16
CA VAL A 55 -15.84 -3.47 -4.15
C VAL A 55 -15.55 -1.99 -3.88
N GLU A 56 -15.79 -1.53 -2.65
CA GLU A 56 -15.58 -0.14 -2.24
C GLU A 56 -14.14 0.34 -2.50
N ARG A 57 -13.16 -0.55 -2.34
CA ARG A 57 -11.74 -0.25 -2.55
C ARG A 57 -11.25 -0.51 -3.97
N GLY A 58 -12.14 -0.90 -4.90
CA GLY A 58 -11.80 -1.11 -6.31
C GLY A 58 -10.90 -2.33 -6.56
N LEU A 59 -11.03 -3.39 -5.77
CA LEU A 59 -10.17 -4.59 -5.79
C LEU A 59 -10.86 -5.80 -6.45
N THR A 60 -11.80 -5.54 -7.36
CA THR A 60 -12.66 -6.57 -7.98
C THR A 60 -12.54 -6.64 -9.50
N THR A 61 -11.70 -5.81 -10.12
CA THR A 61 -11.46 -5.82 -11.57
C THR A 61 -9.95 -5.85 -11.89
N PRO A 62 -9.31 -7.03 -11.92
CA PRO A 62 -9.86 -8.35 -11.62
C PRO A 62 -10.08 -8.59 -10.12
N CYS A 63 -10.75 -9.68 -9.76
CA CYS A 63 -10.88 -10.14 -8.38
C CYS A 63 -9.49 -10.36 -7.78
N LYS A 64 -9.11 -9.56 -6.77
CA LYS A 64 -7.82 -9.71 -6.11
C LYS A 64 -7.83 -10.97 -5.23
N ASP A 65 -6.94 -11.90 -5.50
CA ASP A 65 -6.91 -13.22 -4.84
C ASP A 65 -6.92 -13.16 -3.31
N ARG A 66 -6.19 -12.20 -2.74
CA ARG A 66 -6.16 -11.97 -1.30
C ARG A 66 -5.88 -10.53 -0.96
N ASN A 67 -6.54 -10.03 0.07
CA ASN A 67 -6.29 -8.71 0.60
C ASN A 67 -6.56 -8.67 2.11
N THR A 68 -5.62 -8.10 2.86
CA THR A 68 -5.76 -7.91 4.31
C THR A 68 -6.11 -6.46 4.62
N PHE A 69 -7.18 -6.25 5.39
CA PHE A 69 -7.52 -4.97 6.00
C PHE A 69 -7.01 -4.90 7.44
N ILE A 70 -6.22 -3.88 7.75
CA ILE A 70 -5.70 -3.54 9.08
C ILE A 70 -6.66 -2.56 9.76
N HIS A 71 -6.98 -2.83 11.02
CA HIS A 71 -7.88 -2.01 11.82
C HIS A 71 -7.16 -1.18 12.88
N GLY A 72 -7.81 -0.10 13.32
CA GLY A 72 -7.24 0.86 14.26
C GLY A 72 -6.60 2.09 13.60
N SER A 73 -5.70 2.76 14.31
CA SER A 73 -5.22 4.08 13.92
C SER A 73 -4.08 4.03 12.88
N LYS A 74 -4.14 4.95 11.90
CA LYS A 74 -3.06 5.13 10.91
C LYS A 74 -1.72 5.46 11.57
N LYS A 75 -1.74 6.23 12.68
CA LYS A 75 -0.54 6.56 13.46
C LYS A 75 0.19 5.29 13.92
N ARG A 76 -0.55 4.29 14.38
CA ARG A 76 0.03 3.04 14.89
C ARG A 76 0.58 2.16 13.75
N ILE A 77 -0.06 2.17 12.59
CA ILE A 77 0.46 1.51 11.38
C ILE A 77 1.76 2.20 10.92
N LYS A 78 1.78 3.54 10.85
CA LYS A 78 2.99 4.31 10.52
C LYS A 78 4.15 4.02 11.46
N ALA A 79 3.89 3.86 12.76
CA ALA A 79 4.93 3.54 13.75
C ALA A 79 5.65 2.20 13.49
N VAL A 80 5.11 1.31 12.64
CA VAL A 80 5.83 0.10 12.20
C VAL A 80 7.01 0.45 11.27
N CYS A 81 6.96 1.61 10.60
CA CYS A 81 8.10 2.12 9.82
C CYS A 81 9.24 2.68 10.69
N GLU A 82 9.02 2.80 11.99
CA GLU A 82 9.99 3.27 12.97
C GLU A 82 10.36 2.14 13.94
N ASP A 83 11.36 2.35 14.79
CA ASP A 83 11.74 1.35 15.80
C ASP A 83 10.79 1.33 17.00
N THR A 84 9.88 2.29 17.10
CA THR A 84 8.87 2.35 18.17
C THR A 84 7.88 1.18 18.09
N ASN A 85 7.47 0.76 16.89
CA ASN A 85 6.56 -0.37 16.71
C ASN A 85 6.95 -1.32 15.56
N GLY A 86 8.15 -1.19 15.00
CA GLY A 86 8.67 -2.08 13.95
C GLY A 86 10.04 -2.66 14.28
N THR A 87 10.33 -3.82 13.73
CA THR A 87 11.69 -4.39 13.63
C THR A 87 12.01 -4.69 12.17
N PRO A 88 13.27 -4.59 11.74
CA PRO A 88 13.68 -5.05 10.42
C PRO A 88 13.23 -6.49 10.17
N TYR A 89 12.76 -6.77 8.95
CA TYR A 89 12.30 -8.10 8.54
C TYR A 89 12.62 -8.27 7.06
N ASN A 90 13.44 -9.26 6.69
CA ASN A 90 13.75 -9.65 5.30
C ASN A 90 13.85 -8.50 4.28
N GLY A 91 15.05 -7.97 4.06
CA GLY A 91 15.28 -6.92 3.06
C GLY A 91 14.61 -5.60 3.44
N ALA A 92 13.73 -5.09 2.58
CA ALA A 92 13.09 -3.78 2.75
C ALA A 92 11.83 -3.79 3.66
N PHE A 93 11.46 -4.95 4.20
CA PHE A 93 10.27 -5.08 5.03
C PHE A 93 10.56 -4.81 6.52
N ARG A 94 9.48 -4.51 7.24
CA ARG A 94 9.47 -4.34 8.69
C ARG A 94 8.30 -5.11 9.26
N LYS A 95 8.55 -5.84 10.34
CA LYS A 95 7.53 -6.58 11.10
C LYS A 95 7.08 -5.73 12.28
N SER A 96 5.78 -5.70 12.55
CA SER A 96 5.24 -5.01 13.73
C SER A 96 5.66 -5.69 15.04
N LYS A 97 5.99 -4.89 16.05
CA LYS A 97 6.22 -5.36 17.43
C LYS A 97 4.93 -5.68 18.18
N SER A 98 3.84 -4.97 17.88
CA SER A 98 2.51 -5.20 18.46
C SER A 98 1.52 -5.72 17.42
N PRO A 99 0.62 -6.65 17.79
CA PRO A 99 -0.32 -7.26 16.86
C PRO A 99 -1.45 -6.29 16.50
N PHE A 100 -1.92 -6.36 15.26
CA PHE A 100 -3.07 -5.59 14.78
C PHE A 100 -4.31 -6.47 14.66
N GLN A 101 -5.47 -5.87 14.88
CA GLN A 101 -6.73 -6.47 14.44
C GLN A 101 -6.74 -6.39 12.91
N VAL A 102 -6.93 -7.54 12.26
CA VAL A 102 -6.95 -7.67 10.81
C VAL A 102 -8.14 -8.49 10.33
N THR A 103 -8.57 -8.25 9.10
CA THR A 103 -9.52 -9.09 8.39
C THR A 103 -8.92 -9.45 7.03
N ILE A 104 -8.66 -10.74 6.82
CA ILE A 104 -8.12 -11.28 5.57
C ILE A 104 -9.29 -11.68 4.69
N CYS A 105 -9.38 -11.08 3.50
CA CYS A 105 -10.35 -11.42 2.48
C CYS A 105 -9.67 -12.28 1.42
N SER A 106 -10.03 -13.56 1.35
CA SER A 106 -9.50 -14.52 0.38
C SER A 106 -10.56 -14.83 -0.66
N HIS A 107 -10.23 -14.64 -1.94
CA HIS A 107 -11.11 -14.95 -3.04
C HIS A 107 -11.42 -16.46 -3.06
N THR A 108 -12.68 -16.82 -3.30
CA THR A 108 -13.17 -18.21 -3.22
C THR A 108 -13.51 -18.82 -4.58
N GLY A 109 -13.55 -18.01 -5.64
CA GLY A 109 -13.90 -18.45 -6.98
C GLY A 109 -12.67 -18.76 -7.85
N GLY A 110 -12.89 -19.54 -8.93
CA GLY A 110 -11.88 -19.77 -9.97
C GLY A 110 -11.88 -18.71 -11.08
N SER A 111 -12.89 -17.84 -11.15
CA SER A 111 -12.97 -16.77 -12.15
C SER A 111 -12.35 -15.48 -11.62
N PRO A 112 -11.43 -14.83 -12.36
CA PRO A 112 -10.90 -13.52 -11.97
C PRO A 112 -11.88 -12.36 -12.26
N ARG A 113 -13.08 -12.64 -12.79
CA ARG A 113 -14.09 -11.63 -13.16
C ARG A 113 -15.20 -11.52 -12.11
N PRO A 114 -15.79 -10.32 -11.92
CA PRO A 114 -16.97 -10.13 -11.07
C PRO A 114 -18.16 -11.04 -11.44
N PRO A 115 -19.06 -11.36 -10.49
CA PRO A 115 -19.01 -10.98 -9.07
C PRO A 115 -17.94 -11.77 -8.29
N CYS A 116 -17.16 -11.05 -7.46
CA CYS A 116 -16.08 -11.64 -6.68
C CYS A 116 -16.59 -12.08 -5.29
N TYR A 117 -16.42 -13.37 -4.96
CA TYR A 117 -16.84 -13.92 -3.68
C TYR A 117 -15.64 -14.15 -2.76
N TYR A 118 -15.77 -13.76 -1.49
CA TYR A 118 -14.67 -13.79 -0.54
C TYR A 118 -15.00 -14.57 0.73
N LYS A 119 -14.01 -15.28 1.27
CA LYS A 119 -13.99 -15.78 2.64
C LYS A 119 -13.28 -14.75 3.51
N ALA A 120 -13.87 -14.44 4.67
CA ALA A 120 -13.25 -13.60 5.68
C ALA A 120 -12.55 -14.44 6.76
N THR A 121 -11.34 -14.06 7.14
CA THR A 121 -10.63 -14.58 8.31
C THR A 121 -10.17 -13.42 9.17
N SER A 122 -10.81 -13.28 10.33
CA SER A 122 -10.57 -12.20 11.27
C SER A 122 -9.65 -12.65 12.40
N GLY A 123 -8.79 -11.76 12.90
CA GLY A 123 -7.93 -12.08 14.03
C GLY A 123 -7.07 -10.93 14.51
N SER A 124 -6.22 -11.23 15.49
CA SER A 124 -5.16 -10.34 15.99
C SER A 124 -3.81 -10.94 15.62
N ARG A 125 -3.03 -10.29 14.77
CA ARG A 125 -1.76 -10.81 14.23
C ARG A 125 -0.76 -9.70 13.99
N ASP A 126 0.53 -10.02 14.01
CA ASP A 126 1.57 -9.10 13.53
C ASP A 126 1.39 -8.85 12.03
N ILE A 127 1.86 -7.70 11.56
CA ILE A 127 1.86 -7.34 10.13
C ILE A 127 3.30 -7.17 9.65
N VAL A 128 3.50 -7.42 8.36
CA VAL A 128 4.77 -7.17 7.66
C VAL A 128 4.50 -6.18 6.53
N ILE A 129 5.22 -5.06 6.52
CA ILE A 129 5.03 -3.97 5.56
C ILE A 129 6.37 -3.46 5.04
N ALA A 130 6.39 -2.94 3.81
CA ALA A 130 7.51 -2.15 3.32
C ALA A 130 7.24 -0.65 3.56
N CYS A 131 8.31 0.09 3.83
CA CYS A 131 8.23 1.51 4.16
C CYS A 131 9.10 2.36 3.24
N GLU A 132 8.59 3.52 2.83
CA GLU A 132 9.33 4.54 2.08
C GLU A 132 9.18 5.87 2.82
N ASN A 133 10.30 6.49 3.20
CA ASN A 133 10.34 7.76 3.94
C ASN A 133 9.41 7.78 5.18
N GLY A 134 9.41 6.69 5.95
CA GLY A 134 8.59 6.55 7.17
C GLY A 134 7.11 6.29 6.93
N LEU A 135 6.68 6.02 5.69
CA LEU A 135 5.29 5.71 5.34
C LEU A 135 5.16 4.27 4.83
N PRO A 136 4.10 3.53 5.23
CA PRO A 136 3.83 2.20 4.71
C PRO A 136 3.38 2.30 3.25
N VAL A 137 4.00 1.51 2.36
CA VAL A 137 3.70 1.53 0.92
C VAL A 137 3.32 0.17 0.35
N HIS A 138 3.55 -0.91 1.10
CA HIS A 138 3.22 -2.27 0.67
C HIS A 138 2.95 -3.16 1.88
N PHE A 139 1.98 -4.07 1.77
CA PHE A 139 1.67 -5.10 2.76
C PHE A 139 2.12 -6.46 2.22
N ASP A 140 2.88 -7.21 3.01
CA ASP A 140 3.31 -8.56 2.62
C ASP A 140 2.21 -9.60 2.90
N GLU A 141 1.44 -9.93 1.87
CA GLU A 141 0.44 -10.99 1.97
C GLU A 141 1.08 -12.39 2.10
N SER A 142 2.34 -12.59 1.72
CA SER A 142 2.96 -13.92 1.87
C SER A 142 3.13 -14.31 3.34
N PHE A 143 3.25 -13.34 4.24
CA PHE A 143 3.42 -13.55 5.68
C PHE A 143 2.29 -14.35 6.36
N TYR A 144 1.08 -14.38 5.79
CA TYR A 144 -0.01 -15.22 6.30
C TYR A 144 -0.32 -16.43 5.42
N ARG A 145 0.50 -16.72 4.42
CA ARG A 145 0.39 -18.01 3.71
C ARG A 145 0.97 -19.10 4.61
N PRO A 146 0.35 -20.29 4.66
CA PRO A 146 0.94 -21.45 5.34
C PRO A 146 2.31 -21.82 4.77
#